data_AF-A0A9D0YT76-F1
#
_entry.id   AF-A0A9D0YT76-F1
#
_cell.length_a   1.000
_cell.length_b   1.000
_cell.length_c   1.000
_cell.angle_alpha   90.00
_cell.angle_beta   90.00
_cell.angle_gamma   90.00
#
_symmetry.space_group_name_H-M   'P 1'
#
loop_
_entity.id
_entity.type
_entity.pdbx_description
1 polymer ?
#
loop_
_entity_poly.entity_id
_entity_poly.type
_entity_poly.pdbx_seq_one_letter_code
_entity_poly.pdbx_strand_id
1 'polypeptide(L)'
;MNINIDLNDLKERAKDLAQSGMAKALELTDTGVSKAKQLAEISKLKVLNLSEQDAIRRAYMDLGRLYYAERGSAPEAAYADLCDKITRSKAQIQVNEQRIADLKSSGNLTDEEVEHACEADFEDADWEYVGNTPTEDAQATAGQAEAEAQADDADATDFEEPEVKTDDQV
;
A
#
# COMPACT_ATOMS: atom_id res chain seq x y z
N MET A 1 38.45 -24.15 -69.28
CA MET A 1 37.29 -24.01 -68.37
C MET A 1 36.90 -22.53 -68.44
N ASN A 2 36.01 -22.18 -69.38
CA ASN A 2 35.61 -20.79 -69.59
C ASN A 2 34.53 -20.47 -68.58
N ILE A 3 34.87 -19.67 -67.58
CA ILE A 3 33.89 -19.08 -66.68
C ILE A 3 33.22 -17.95 -67.47
N ASN A 4 32.20 -18.30 -68.25
CA ASN A 4 31.25 -17.34 -68.80
C ASN A 4 30.32 -16.96 -67.63
N ILE A 5 30.67 -15.90 -66.89
CA ILE A 5 29.70 -15.26 -66.00
C ILE A 5 28.76 -14.47 -66.90
N ASP A 6 27.56 -15.00 -67.12
CA ASP A 6 26.52 -14.30 -67.86
C ASP A 6 26.13 -13.03 -67.11
N LEU A 7 26.22 -11.89 -67.79
CA LEU A 7 25.84 -10.58 -67.23
C LEU A 7 24.37 -10.57 -66.78
N ASN A 8 23.54 -11.43 -67.40
CA ASN A 8 22.15 -11.64 -67.03
C ASN A 8 22.00 -12.38 -65.69
N ASP A 9 22.78 -13.45 -65.45
CA ASP A 9 22.80 -14.18 -64.17
C ASP A 9 23.29 -13.29 -63.03
N LEU A 10 24.26 -12.42 -63.30
CA LEU A 10 24.75 -11.45 -62.33
C LEU A 10 23.67 -10.43 -61.95
N LYS A 11 22.91 -9.95 -62.94
CA LYS A 11 21.80 -9.01 -62.74
C LYS A 11 20.64 -9.65 -61.97
N GLU A 12 20.34 -10.92 -62.24
CA GLU A 12 19.30 -11.66 -61.54
C GLU A 12 19.67 -11.91 -60.07
N ARG A 13 20.89 -12.37 -59.80
CA ARG A 13 21.40 -12.52 -58.42
C ARG A 13 21.46 -11.20 -57.66
N ALA A 14 21.83 -10.10 -58.32
CA ALA A 14 21.83 -8.78 -57.71
C ALA A 14 20.40 -8.32 -57.34
N LYS A 15 19.42 -8.62 -58.19
CA LYS A 15 18.00 -8.32 -57.94
C LYS A 15 17.46 -9.15 -56.76
N ASP A 16 17.78 -10.44 -56.71
CA ASP A 16 17.35 -11.32 -55.63
C ASP A 16 17.98 -10.92 -54.28
N LEU A 17 19.26 -10.53 -54.28
CA LEU A 17 19.94 -10.04 -53.09
C LEU A 17 19.31 -8.71 -52.61
N ALA A 18 19.00 -7.80 -53.53
CA ALA A 18 18.34 -6.54 -53.20
C ALA A 18 16.91 -6.76 -52.65
N GLN A 19 16.15 -7.67 -53.26
CA GLN A 19 14.79 -8.03 -52.80
C GLN A 19 14.82 -8.74 -51.44
N SER A 20 15.76 -9.66 -51.24
CA SER A 20 15.95 -10.34 -49.94
C SER A 20 16.39 -9.36 -48.85
N GLY A 21 17.29 -8.43 -49.19
CA GLY A 21 17.72 -7.37 -48.29
C GLY A 21 16.58 -6.43 -47.89
N MET A 22 15.74 -6.04 -48.84
CA MET A 22 14.54 -5.23 -48.57
C MET A 22 13.53 -5.97 -47.71
N ALA A 23 13.25 -7.25 -47.98
CA ALA A 23 12.30 -8.04 -47.19
C ALA A 23 12.76 -8.19 -45.73
N LYS A 24 14.04 -8.49 -45.48
CA LYS A 24 14.60 -8.57 -44.13
C LYS A 24 14.62 -7.22 -43.43
N ALA A 25 14.93 -6.14 -44.15
CA ALA A 25 14.88 -4.80 -43.59
C ALA A 25 13.46 -4.43 -43.14
N LEU A 26 12.46 -4.70 -43.97
CA LEU A 26 11.04 -4.47 -43.65
C LEU A 26 10.57 -5.32 -42.46
N GLU A 27 10.93 -6.60 -42.42
CA GLU A 27 10.59 -7.49 -41.30
C GLU A 27 11.22 -7.04 -39.98
N LEU A 28 12.48 -6.59 -40.02
CA LEU A 28 13.18 -6.04 -38.85
C LEU A 28 12.58 -4.70 -38.42
N THR A 29 12.16 -3.84 -39.35
CA THR A 29 11.49 -2.58 -38.98
C THR A 29 10.13 -2.83 -38.36
N ASP A 30 9.32 -3.75 -38.91
CA ASP A 30 7.98 -4.04 -38.39
C ASP A 30 8.06 -4.74 -37.03
N THR A 31 9.00 -5.68 -36.89
CA THR A 31 9.29 -6.36 -35.61
C THR A 31 9.84 -5.37 -34.58
N GLY A 32 10.74 -4.48 -34.99
CA GLY A 32 11.30 -3.44 -34.14
C GLY A 32 10.26 -2.45 -33.63
N VAL A 33 9.37 -2.00 -34.53
CA VAL A 33 8.24 -1.12 -34.20
C VAL A 33 7.24 -1.80 -33.27
N SER A 34 6.92 -3.08 -33.51
CA SER A 34 6.02 -3.85 -32.65
C SER A 34 6.58 -4.01 -31.23
N LYS A 35 7.87 -4.38 -31.10
CA LYS A 35 8.56 -4.47 -29.81
C LYS A 35 8.62 -3.13 -29.10
N ALA A 36 8.89 -2.04 -29.83
CA ALA A 36 8.90 -0.70 -29.25
C ALA A 36 7.53 -0.28 -28.70
N LYS A 37 6.43 -0.60 -29.41
CA LYS A 37 5.06 -0.36 -28.93
C LYS A 37 4.76 -1.14 -27.65
N GLN A 38 5.13 -2.43 -27.60
CA GLN A 38 4.95 -3.26 -26.41
C GLN A 38 5.77 -2.72 -25.22
N LEU A 39 7.03 -2.32 -25.44
CA LEU A 39 7.85 -1.73 -24.38
C LEU A 39 7.30 -0.40 -23.87
N ALA A 40 6.75 0.44 -24.76
CA ALA A 40 6.09 1.67 -24.38
C ALA A 40 4.80 1.44 -23.59
N GLU A 41 4.03 0.40 -23.94
CA GLU A 41 2.86 0.00 -23.18
C GLU A 41 3.24 -0.57 -21.81
N ILE A 42 4.27 -1.41 -21.74
CA ILE A 42 4.82 -1.93 -20.47
C ILE A 42 5.32 -0.80 -19.58
N SER A 43 6.05 0.17 -20.13
CA SER A 43 6.55 1.31 -19.34
C SER A 43 5.39 2.16 -18.81
N LYS A 44 4.38 2.42 -19.64
CA LYS A 44 3.15 3.09 -19.20
C LYS A 44 2.45 2.31 -18.07
N LEU A 45 2.26 1.01 -18.23
CA LEU A 45 1.64 0.16 -17.21
C LEU A 45 2.45 0.14 -15.91
N LYS A 46 3.79 0.16 -15.98
CA LYS A 46 4.63 0.24 -14.78
C LYS A 46 4.46 1.56 -14.03
N VAL A 47 4.38 2.69 -14.75
CA VAL A 47 4.13 3.99 -14.12
C VAL A 47 2.75 4.02 -13.47
N LEU A 48 1.72 3.47 -14.14
CA LEU A 48 0.39 3.35 -13.56
C LEU A 48 0.39 2.46 -12.30
N ASN A 49 1.07 1.32 -12.34
CA ASN A 49 1.20 0.45 -11.16
C ASN A 49 1.85 1.17 -9.98
N LEU A 50 2.87 2.00 -10.22
CA LEU A 50 3.49 2.80 -9.16
C LEU A 50 2.50 3.81 -8.57
N SER A 51 1.69 4.48 -9.39
CA SER A 51 0.65 5.38 -8.87
C SER A 51 -0.45 4.64 -8.10
N GLU A 52 -0.83 3.43 -8.53
CA GLU A 52 -1.80 2.62 -7.80
C GLU A 52 -1.23 2.11 -6.46
N GLN A 53 0.07 1.76 -6.42
CA GLN A 53 0.74 1.42 -5.17
C GLN A 53 0.76 2.61 -4.19
N ASP A 54 0.97 3.83 -4.68
CA ASP A 54 0.86 5.04 -3.85
C ASP A 54 -0.57 5.26 -3.34
N ALA A 55 -1.57 5.09 -4.20
CA ALA A 55 -2.97 5.19 -3.83
C ALA A 55 -3.35 4.17 -2.75
N ILE A 56 -2.88 2.93 -2.86
CA ILE A 56 -3.07 1.88 -1.85
C ILE A 56 -2.42 2.28 -0.52
N ARG A 57 -1.17 2.77 -0.54
CA ARG A 57 -0.48 3.23 0.68
C ARG A 57 -1.28 4.33 1.37
N ARG A 58 -1.74 5.34 0.62
CA ARG A 58 -2.57 6.43 1.16
C ARG A 58 -3.89 5.92 1.73
N ALA A 59 -4.55 4.98 1.05
CA ALA A 59 -5.78 4.37 1.55
C ALA A 59 -5.57 3.64 2.89
N TYR A 60 -4.43 2.95 3.08
CA TYR A 60 -4.10 2.34 4.37
C TYR A 60 -3.84 3.38 5.47
N MET A 61 -3.21 4.52 5.15
CA MET A 61 -3.04 5.62 6.10
C MET A 61 -4.39 6.16 6.56
N ASP A 62 -5.25 6.47 5.59
CA ASP A 62 -6.54 7.07 5.83
C ASP A 62 -7.43 6.11 6.62
N LEU A 63 -7.38 4.80 6.32
CA LEU A 63 -8.07 3.79 7.10
C LEU A 63 -7.64 3.81 8.57
N GLY A 64 -6.32 3.78 8.85
CA GLY A 64 -5.80 3.83 10.22
C GLY A 64 -6.17 5.13 10.94
N ARG A 65 -6.13 6.27 10.22
CA ARG A 65 -6.53 7.58 10.74
C ARG A 65 -8.01 7.63 11.09
N LEU A 66 -8.88 7.16 10.19
CA LEU A 66 -10.33 7.10 10.41
C LEU A 66 -10.66 6.16 11.57
N TYR A 67 -10.05 4.97 11.59
CA TYR A 67 -10.22 4.02 12.69
C TYR A 67 -9.81 4.63 14.03
N TYR A 68 -8.64 5.28 14.12
CA TYR A 68 -8.24 5.94 15.37
C TYR A 68 -9.18 7.11 15.75
N ALA A 69 -9.73 7.83 14.77
CA ALA A 69 -10.67 8.92 15.04
C ALA A 69 -12.01 8.41 15.63
N GLU A 70 -12.50 7.26 15.18
CA GLU A 70 -13.78 6.69 15.61
C GLU A 70 -13.65 5.78 16.84
N ARG A 71 -12.56 5.00 16.92
CA ARG A 71 -12.37 3.91 17.90
C ARG A 71 -11.12 4.08 18.75
N GLY A 72 -10.31 5.11 18.56
CA GLY A 72 -9.03 5.26 19.27
C GLY A 72 -9.14 5.40 20.79
N SER A 73 -10.31 5.76 21.33
CA SER A 73 -10.56 5.82 22.78
C SER A 73 -10.98 4.49 23.41
N ALA A 74 -11.45 3.54 22.60
CA ALA A 74 -11.84 2.20 23.03
C ALA A 74 -11.61 1.21 21.86
N PRO A 75 -10.35 0.95 21.49
CA PRO A 75 -10.03 0.06 20.39
C PRO A 75 -10.26 -1.41 20.75
N GLU A 76 -10.50 -2.26 19.75
CA GLU A 76 -10.45 -3.70 19.97
C GLU A 76 -9.03 -4.14 20.38
N ALA A 77 -8.93 -5.25 21.11
CA ALA A 77 -7.66 -5.72 21.69
C ALA A 77 -6.52 -5.87 20.68
N ALA A 78 -6.84 -6.25 19.43
CA ALA A 78 -5.84 -6.38 18.35
C ALA A 78 -5.20 -5.06 17.93
N TYR A 79 -5.85 -3.91 18.20
CA TYR A 79 -5.40 -2.59 17.80
C TYR A 79 -5.01 -1.68 18.98
N ALA A 80 -5.14 -2.16 20.21
CA ALA A 80 -4.89 -1.39 21.43
C ALA A 80 -3.48 -0.79 21.45
N ASP A 81 -2.45 -1.61 21.24
CA ASP A 81 -1.05 -1.18 21.26
C ASP A 81 -0.74 -0.08 20.22
N LEU A 82 -1.33 -0.19 19.03
CA LEU A 82 -1.15 0.80 17.97
C LEU A 82 -1.85 2.12 18.33
N CYS A 83 -3.06 2.07 18.88
CA CYS A 83 -3.77 3.25 19.34
C CYS A 83 -3.05 3.92 20.51
N ASP A 84 -2.52 3.16 21.46
CA ASP A 84 -1.73 3.69 22.57
C ASP A 84 -0.45 4.36 22.08
N LYS A 85 0.24 3.77 21.10
CA LYS A 85 1.41 4.37 20.46
C LYS A 85 1.05 5.70 19.79
N ILE A 86 -0.04 5.77 19.04
CA ILE A 86 -0.50 7.02 18.40
C ILE A 86 -0.81 8.07 19.47
N THR A 87 -1.52 7.70 20.53
CA THR A 87 -1.87 8.60 21.63
C THR A 87 -0.64 9.15 22.33
N ARG A 88 0.33 8.29 22.63
CA ARG A 88 1.60 8.67 23.25
C ARG A 88 2.40 9.61 22.35
N SER A 89 2.49 9.31 21.05
CA SER A 89 3.19 10.18 20.10
C SER A 89 2.53 11.55 19.99
N LYS A 90 1.18 11.62 19.96
CA LYS A 90 0.44 12.89 19.97
C LYS A 90 0.74 13.72 21.22
N ALA A 91 0.76 13.08 22.40
CA ALA A 91 1.14 13.76 23.64
C ALA A 91 2.60 14.25 23.60
N GLN A 92 3.52 13.45 23.06
CA GLN A 92 4.93 13.83 22.94
C GLN A 92 5.14 15.00 21.97
N ILE A 93 4.37 15.06 20.87
CA ILE A 93 4.40 16.20 19.96
C ILE A 93 4.02 17.48 20.71
N GLN A 94 2.95 17.48 21.50
CA GLN A 94 2.56 18.64 22.29
C GLN A 94 3.64 19.06 23.30
N VAL A 95 4.29 18.09 23.95
CA VAL A 95 5.43 18.38 24.84
C VAL A 95 6.60 19.00 24.09
N ASN A 96 6.91 18.50 22.88
CA ASN A 96 7.98 19.04 22.05
C ASN A 96 7.62 20.45 21.53
N GLU A 97 6.37 20.69 21.11
CA GLU A 97 5.88 22.00 20.68
C GLU A 97 5.99 23.03 21.79
N GLN A 98 5.60 22.66 23.02
CA GLN A 98 5.76 23.54 24.17
C GLN A 98 7.24 23.85 24.43
N ARG A 99 8.11 22.85 24.37
CA ARG A 99 9.56 23.05 24.53
C ARG A 99 10.14 23.93 23.44
N ILE A 100 9.67 23.80 22.20
CA ILE A 100 10.06 24.68 21.09
C ILE A 100 9.61 26.11 21.38
N ALA A 101 8.38 26.32 21.84
CA ALA A 101 7.88 27.65 22.20
C ALA A 101 8.70 28.29 23.34
N ASP A 102 9.04 27.51 24.38
CA ASP A 102 9.89 27.96 25.48
C ASP A 102 11.29 28.35 24.97
N LEU A 103 11.89 27.53 24.11
CA LEU A 103 13.19 27.82 23.50
C LEU A 103 13.15 29.07 22.63
N LYS A 104 12.12 29.24 21.79
CA LYS A 104 11.92 30.44 20.96
C LYS A 104 11.86 31.70 21.82
N SER A 105 11.05 31.68 22.88
CA SER A 105 10.89 32.83 23.77
C SER A 105 12.17 33.15 24.55
N SER A 106 12.91 32.13 25.00
CA SER A 106 14.16 32.31 25.76
C SER A 106 15.33 32.78 24.89
N GLY A 107 15.36 32.37 23.62
CA GLY A 107 16.39 32.75 22.65
C GLY A 107 16.05 34.00 21.84
N ASN A 108 14.84 34.55 22.00
CA ASN A 108 14.29 35.60 21.13
C ASN A 108 14.40 35.25 19.64
N LEU A 109 14.15 33.97 19.32
CA LEU A 109 14.23 33.43 17.96
C LEU A 109 12.92 33.69 17.24
N THR A 110 12.99 34.17 16.00
CA THR A 110 11.81 34.31 15.14
C THR A 110 11.43 32.97 14.51
N ASP A 111 10.20 32.87 14.02
CA ASP A 111 9.73 31.65 13.36
C ASP A 111 10.54 31.38 12.07
N GLU A 112 10.98 32.42 11.37
CA GLU A 112 11.84 32.29 10.18
C GLU A 112 13.23 31.73 10.51
N GLU A 113 13.81 32.12 11.66
CA GLU A 113 15.10 31.59 12.12
C GLU A 113 15.02 30.10 12.49
N VAL A 114 13.90 29.68 13.08
CA VAL A 114 13.65 28.27 13.41
C VAL A 114 13.38 27.46 12.14
N GLU A 115 12.58 27.98 11.22
CA GLU A 115 12.29 27.30 9.95
C GLU A 115 13.55 27.12 9.09
N HIS A 116 14.40 28.15 8.99
CA HIS A 116 15.69 28.03 8.31
C HIS A 116 16.64 27.03 9.01
N ALA A 117 16.59 26.91 10.33
CA ALA A 117 17.39 25.92 11.06
C ALA A 117 16.85 24.49 10.93
N CYS A 118 15.57 24.36 10.58
CA CYS A 118 14.83 23.11 10.46
C CYS A 118 14.45 22.87 8.99
N GLU A 119 15.45 22.73 8.10
CA GLU A 119 15.26 22.20 6.72
C GLU A 119 14.84 20.72 6.77
N ALA A 120 13.74 20.42 7.44
CA ALA A 120 13.12 19.10 7.47
C ALA A 120 11.84 19.18 6.64
N ASP A 121 11.93 18.71 5.41
CA ASP A 121 10.80 18.54 4.50
C ASP A 121 9.86 17.46 5.06
N PHE A 122 8.96 17.86 5.97
CA PHE A 122 7.91 16.98 6.50
C PHE A 122 6.78 16.74 5.48
N GLU A 123 6.79 17.43 4.35
CA GLU A 123 5.77 17.34 3.31
C GLU A 123 5.77 15.98 2.59
N ASP A 124 6.89 15.26 2.61
CA ASP A 124 7.07 13.93 1.99
C ASP A 124 7.69 12.91 2.96
N ALA A 125 7.31 12.93 4.24
CA ALA A 125 7.64 11.82 5.12
C ALA A 125 6.85 10.56 4.67
N ASP A 126 7.39 9.88 3.65
CA ASP A 126 7.03 8.53 3.26
C ASP A 126 7.36 7.63 4.45
N TRP A 127 6.41 7.50 5.37
CA TRP A 127 6.53 6.60 6.50
C TRP A 127 6.57 5.19 5.93
N GLU A 128 7.78 4.68 5.72
CA GLU A 128 7.96 3.30 5.29
C GLU A 128 7.50 2.40 6.44
N TYR A 129 6.41 1.67 6.23
CA TYR A 129 5.97 0.63 7.16
C TYR A 129 7.03 -0.47 7.22
N VAL A 130 7.94 -0.40 8.20
CA VAL A 130 8.84 -1.52 8.52
C VAL A 130 8.02 -2.53 9.31
N GLY A 131 7.38 -3.45 8.58
CA GLY A 131 6.64 -4.56 9.16
C GLY A 131 7.59 -5.45 9.95
N ASN A 132 7.62 -5.29 11.27
CA ASN A 132 8.13 -6.32 12.15
C ASN A 132 7.16 -7.50 12.05
N THR A 133 7.50 -8.50 11.26
CA THR A 133 6.94 -9.84 11.44
C THR A 133 7.69 -10.44 12.63
N PRO A 134 7.05 -10.66 13.79
CA PRO A 134 7.60 -11.61 14.74
C PRO A 134 7.60 -12.95 14.00
N THR A 135 8.79 -13.44 13.68
CA THR A 135 8.98 -14.86 13.35
C THR A 135 8.76 -15.61 14.64
N GLU A 136 7.50 -15.92 14.96
CA GLU A 136 7.19 -16.92 15.97
C GLU A 136 7.29 -18.31 15.34
N ASP A 137 8.53 -18.78 15.21
CA ASP A 137 8.81 -20.18 15.51
C ASP A 137 8.57 -20.39 17.02
N ALA A 138 7.30 -20.51 17.40
CA ALA A 138 6.91 -21.06 18.69
C ALA A 138 5.48 -21.62 18.63
N GLN A 139 5.44 -22.93 18.43
CA GLN A 139 4.43 -23.86 18.93
C GLN A 139 3.16 -24.04 18.09
N ALA A 140 3.27 -25.07 17.24
CA ALA A 140 2.24 -26.07 17.06
C ALA A 140 1.52 -26.44 18.38
N THR A 141 0.19 -26.45 18.37
CA THR A 141 -0.65 -27.66 18.40
C THR A 141 -2.07 -27.31 18.85
N ALA A 142 -3.03 -27.59 17.98
CA ALA A 142 -4.44 -27.96 18.21
C ALA A 142 -5.20 -27.47 16.96
N GLY A 143 -5.53 -28.32 15.99
CA GLY A 143 -6.28 -29.55 16.19
C GLY A 143 -7.74 -29.22 15.91
N GLN A 144 -8.16 -29.57 14.70
CA GLN A 144 -9.48 -29.35 14.09
C GLN A 144 -10.65 -29.72 15.01
N ALA A 145 -11.78 -29.01 14.90
CA ALA A 145 -13.05 -29.61 14.47
C ALA A 145 -14.17 -28.55 14.41
N GLU A 146 -14.69 -28.35 13.21
CA GLU A 146 -16.08 -27.97 12.98
C GLU A 146 -17.00 -29.11 13.46
N ALA A 147 -18.12 -28.78 14.11
CA ALA A 147 -19.36 -29.56 14.03
C ALA A 147 -20.53 -28.77 14.65
N GLU A 148 -21.42 -28.30 13.78
CA GLU A 148 -22.81 -27.99 14.13
C GLU A 148 -23.58 -29.30 14.41
N ALA A 149 -24.42 -29.33 15.44
CA ALA A 149 -25.61 -30.16 15.49
C ALA A 149 -26.60 -29.64 16.55
N GLN A 150 -27.83 -29.46 16.11
CA GLN A 150 -29.02 -29.01 16.83
C GLN A 150 -29.89 -30.19 17.29
N ALA A 151 -30.81 -29.91 18.23
CA ALA A 151 -31.93 -30.72 18.77
C ALA A 151 -31.58 -31.52 20.05
N ASP A 152 -32.43 -31.65 21.07
CA ASP A 152 -33.89 -31.49 21.14
C ASP A 152 -34.36 -31.24 22.58
N ASP A 153 -35.61 -30.78 22.66
CA ASP A 153 -36.53 -30.46 23.76
C ASP A 153 -36.59 -31.43 24.96
N ALA A 154 -36.80 -30.88 26.17
CA ALA A 154 -37.77 -31.40 27.16
C ALA A 154 -37.88 -30.51 28.41
N ASP A 155 -39.04 -29.88 28.51
CA ASP A 155 -39.93 -29.86 29.68
C ASP A 155 -39.91 -28.68 30.65
N ALA A 156 -41.14 -28.24 30.90
CA ALA A 156 -41.58 -26.95 31.38
C ALA A 156 -41.64 -26.86 32.91
N THR A 157 -41.52 -25.64 33.43
CA THR A 157 -42.17 -25.03 34.62
C THR A 157 -41.37 -23.75 34.90
N ASP A 158 -41.90 -22.58 35.19
CA ASP A 158 -43.22 -22.06 35.52
C ASP A 158 -43.10 -20.53 35.37
N PHE A 159 -44.25 -19.87 35.26
CA PHE A 159 -44.50 -18.44 35.42
C PHE A 159 -43.57 -17.77 36.49
N GLU A 160 -43.09 -16.52 36.39
CA GLU A 160 -43.88 -15.28 36.53
C GLU A 160 -42.89 -14.08 36.56
N GLU A 161 -43.05 -13.10 35.68
CA GLU A 161 -42.64 -11.69 35.87
C GLU A 161 -43.90 -10.88 35.58
N PRO A 162 -44.11 -9.62 36.06
CA PRO A 162 -43.34 -8.78 36.97
C PRO A 162 -44.23 -8.14 38.07
N GLU A 163 -43.68 -7.41 39.05
CA GLU A 163 -44.31 -6.15 39.51
C GLU A 163 -43.27 -5.19 40.12
N VAL A 164 -43.05 -4.11 39.38
CA VAL A 164 -42.56 -2.81 39.87
C VAL A 164 -43.67 -2.17 40.71
N LYS A 165 -43.38 -1.75 41.94
CA LYS A 165 -44.15 -0.71 42.62
C LYS A 165 -43.23 0.33 43.22
N THR A 166 -43.13 1.43 42.47
CA THR A 166 -42.83 2.79 42.93
C THR A 166 -43.95 3.31 43.85
N ASP A 167 -43.52 4.08 44.86
CA ASP A 167 -44.22 5.17 45.58
C ASP A 167 -45.62 4.91 46.16
N ASP A 168 -45.85 5.21 47.44
CA ASP A 168 -46.21 6.56 47.88
C ASP A 168 -46.74 6.59 49.34
N GLN A 169 -46.34 7.64 50.06
CA GLN A 169 -47.10 8.42 51.05
C GLN A 169 -47.63 7.87 52.41
N VAL A 170 -47.24 8.68 53.42
CA VAL A 170 -47.76 8.93 54.81
C VAL A 170 -47.27 8.04 55.95
#